data_AF-A3WGX7-F1
#
_entry.id   AF-A3WGX7-F1
#
_cell.length_a   1.000
_cell.length_b   1.000
_cell.length_c   1.000
_cell.angle_alpha   90.00
_cell.angle_beta   90.00
_cell.angle_gamma   90.00
#
_symmetry.space_group_name_H-M   'P 1'
#
loop_
_entity.id
_entity.type
_entity.pdbx_description
1 polymer ?
#
loop_
_entity_poly.entity_id
_entity_poly.type
_entity_poly.pdbx_seq_one_letter_code
_entity_poly.pdbx_strand_id
1 'polypeptide(L)'
;MKKTTAAITLVTLGAMLAACGSPRPRGPSNAIIARALTGAPGEAQPSTLVSTEIAYARAAQEQGQFTAGSEFAAAGAIFHTRNGGVPFATLVPALEDPATATEWGPRTVLMSCDGSVALTQGRFKDPDGFVGNYVTAWSRQSDLTYKWTYDVAGRDNPQPPPRTEFEDGDIVVTAIDSVQGLVATCPSERIVLPPAPEDSPVALGGENVKTSRDGTLRWRWEHRGANDKYVVAEYFYNGAWVTAIEESFESSS
;
A
#
# COMPACT_ATOMS: atom_id res chain seq x y z
N MET A 1 -47.17 57.70 43.56
CA MET A 1 -46.03 58.33 44.26
C MET A 1 -44.99 57.26 44.61
N LYS A 2 -43.71 57.51 44.22
CA LYS A 2 -42.41 57.05 44.80
C LYS A 2 -42.32 55.62 45.39
N LYS A 3 -41.63 54.68 44.74
CA LYS A 3 -40.18 54.33 44.81
C LYS A 3 -39.70 53.83 46.19
N THR A 4 -39.22 52.57 46.27
CA THR A 4 -37.84 52.09 46.66
C THR A 4 -37.88 50.59 47.04
N THR A 5 -37.29 49.67 46.26
CA THR A 5 -35.93 49.07 46.35
C THR A 5 -35.65 48.25 47.62
N ALA A 6 -35.45 46.92 47.48
CA ALA A 6 -34.28 46.17 47.96
C ALA A 6 -34.39 44.67 47.59
N ALA A 7 -33.32 44.16 46.99
CA ALA A 7 -33.10 42.79 46.56
C ALA A 7 -32.72 41.87 47.74
N ILE A 8 -32.92 40.56 47.59
CA ILE A 8 -31.95 39.51 48.00
C ILE A 8 -32.15 38.30 47.07
N THR A 9 -31.02 37.89 46.54
CA THR A 9 -30.66 36.81 45.62
C THR A 9 -30.73 35.44 46.31
N LEU A 10 -31.28 34.42 45.63
CA LEU A 10 -30.94 33.01 45.81
C LEU A 10 -30.86 32.38 44.40
N VAL A 11 -29.69 32.41 43.77
CA VAL A 11 -28.72 31.31 43.71
C VAL A 11 -29.25 30.11 42.92
N THR A 12 -28.88 30.16 41.65
CA THR A 12 -28.74 29.10 40.64
C THR A 12 -27.98 27.88 41.17
N LEU A 13 -28.54 26.67 41.01
CA LEU A 13 -27.76 25.43 40.99
C LEU A 13 -28.49 24.36 40.18
N GLY A 14 -28.10 24.17 38.92
CA GLY A 14 -28.75 23.17 38.06
C GLY A 14 -28.12 23.04 36.68
N ALA A 15 -26.79 22.93 36.59
CA ALA A 15 -26.13 22.58 35.33
C ALA A 15 -24.68 22.10 35.55
N MET A 16 -24.45 20.92 36.16
CA MET A 16 -23.12 20.28 36.14
C MET A 16 -23.19 18.75 36.29
N LEU A 17 -23.71 18.03 35.30
CA LEU A 17 -23.45 16.58 35.16
C LEU A 17 -23.47 16.16 33.68
N ALA A 18 -22.52 16.67 32.88
CA ALA A 18 -22.28 16.19 31.52
C ALA A 18 -20.78 16.28 31.18
N ALA A 19 -19.94 15.59 31.95
CA ALA A 19 -18.50 15.55 31.68
C ALA A 19 -17.87 14.26 32.23
N CYS A 20 -18.25 13.10 31.70
CA CYS A 20 -17.51 11.84 31.89
C CYS A 20 -17.86 10.88 30.73
N GLY A 21 -17.32 11.14 29.55
CA GLY A 21 -17.58 10.31 28.37
C GLY A 21 -16.61 10.54 27.23
N SER A 22 -15.35 10.92 27.52
CA SER A 22 -14.32 10.95 26.48
C SER A 22 -13.90 9.51 26.17
N PRO A 23 -13.93 9.05 24.91
CA PRO A 23 -13.41 7.74 24.54
C PRO A 23 -11.91 7.73 24.87
N ARG A 24 -11.52 7.01 25.92
CA ARG A 24 -10.09 6.73 26.15
C ARG A 24 -9.67 5.75 25.05
N PRO A 25 -8.60 6.04 24.28
CA PRO A 25 -8.05 5.06 23.36
C PRO A 25 -7.71 3.80 24.16
N ARG A 26 -8.32 2.67 23.80
CA ARG A 26 -7.95 1.37 24.39
C ARG A 26 -6.63 0.95 23.74
N GLY A 27 -5.53 1.23 24.40
CA GLY A 27 -4.20 0.73 24.03
C GLY A 27 -3.15 1.82 23.82
N PRO A 28 -1.86 1.42 23.75
CA PRO A 28 -0.77 2.32 23.38
C PRO A 28 -1.01 2.91 21.98
N SER A 29 -0.57 4.15 21.76
CA SER A 29 -0.67 4.78 20.44
C SER A 29 0.22 4.06 19.42
N ASN A 30 -0.11 4.16 18.13
CA ASN A 30 0.70 3.58 17.05
C ASN A 30 2.16 4.04 17.11
N ALA A 31 2.42 5.28 17.54
CA ALA A 31 3.78 5.78 17.74
C ALA A 31 4.55 5.04 18.85
N ILE A 32 3.88 4.67 19.94
CA ILE A 32 4.48 3.89 21.03
C ILE A 32 4.74 2.45 20.58
N ILE A 33 3.78 1.83 19.86
CA ILE A 33 3.93 0.49 19.29
C ILE A 33 5.09 0.47 18.30
N ALA A 34 5.15 1.43 17.37
CA ALA A 34 6.20 1.51 16.37
C ALA A 34 7.59 1.67 17.00
N ARG A 35 7.72 2.52 18.05
CA ARG A 35 8.96 2.66 18.81
C ARG A 35 9.35 1.37 19.54
N ALA A 36 8.38 0.66 20.10
CA ALA A 36 8.62 -0.62 20.79
C ALA A 36 9.02 -1.75 19.83
N LEU A 37 8.58 -1.68 18.57
CA LEU A 37 8.88 -2.66 17.53
C LEU A 37 10.15 -2.33 16.72
N THR A 38 10.74 -1.14 16.88
CA THR A 38 11.92 -0.73 16.11
C THR A 38 13.09 -1.68 16.41
N GLY A 39 13.56 -2.44 15.41
CA GLY A 39 14.60 -3.47 15.56
C GLY A 39 14.11 -4.82 16.10
N ALA A 40 12.80 -5.02 16.27
CA ALA A 40 12.22 -6.28 16.71
C ALA A 40 11.75 -7.13 15.51
N PRO A 41 11.69 -8.48 15.62
CA PRO A 41 11.16 -9.37 14.57
C PRO A 41 9.70 -9.12 14.12
N GLY A 42 9.01 -8.14 14.73
CA GLY A 42 7.66 -7.70 14.35
C GLY A 42 7.63 -6.29 13.76
N GLU A 43 8.75 -5.77 13.26
CA GLU A 43 8.82 -4.45 12.65
C GLU A 43 8.02 -4.37 11.33
N ALA A 44 8.03 -5.44 10.55
CA ALA A 44 7.16 -5.61 9.39
C ALA A 44 5.71 -5.88 9.82
N GLN A 45 4.82 -4.97 9.44
CA GLN A 45 3.40 -5.01 9.77
C GLN A 45 2.57 -4.82 8.49
N PRO A 46 2.14 -5.91 7.82
CA PRO A 46 1.39 -5.82 6.56
C PRO A 46 0.15 -4.93 6.65
N SER A 47 -0.56 -4.94 7.79
CA SER A 47 -1.73 -4.09 8.03
C SER A 47 -1.41 -2.59 7.93
N THR A 48 -0.19 -2.18 8.28
CA THR A 48 0.24 -0.78 8.12
C THR A 48 0.29 -0.41 6.65
N LEU A 49 0.82 -1.28 5.79
CA LEU A 49 0.88 -1.00 4.36
C LEU A 49 -0.51 -1.04 3.71
N VAL A 50 -1.38 -1.97 4.13
CA VAL A 50 -2.79 -1.96 3.70
C VAL A 50 -3.46 -0.65 4.07
N SER A 51 -3.20 -0.12 5.27
CA SER A 51 -3.75 1.18 5.67
C SER A 51 -3.19 2.34 4.83
N THR A 52 -1.93 2.27 4.40
CA THR A 52 -1.32 3.24 3.48
C THR A 52 -1.94 3.18 2.09
N GLU A 53 -2.16 1.99 1.54
CA GLU A 53 -2.85 1.80 0.24
C GLU A 53 -4.27 2.37 0.28
N ILE A 54 -5.03 2.12 1.36
CA ILE A 54 -6.38 2.68 1.52
C ILE A 54 -6.33 4.20 1.62
N ALA A 55 -5.37 4.75 2.38
CA ALA A 55 -5.18 6.20 2.48
C ALA A 55 -4.81 6.82 1.12
N TYR A 56 -3.95 6.15 0.35
CA TYR A 56 -3.56 6.59 -0.98
C TYR A 56 -4.73 6.56 -1.96
N ALA A 57 -5.48 5.45 -2.02
CA ALA A 57 -6.67 5.32 -2.87
C ALA A 57 -7.73 6.38 -2.52
N ARG A 58 -7.92 6.66 -1.23
CA ARG A 58 -8.82 7.72 -0.76
C ARG A 58 -8.34 9.10 -1.21
N ALA A 59 -7.06 9.41 -1.01
CA ALA A 59 -6.48 10.66 -1.47
C ALA A 59 -6.66 10.82 -2.98
N ALA A 60 -6.42 9.77 -3.77
CA ALA A 60 -6.63 9.79 -5.22
C ALA A 60 -8.08 10.13 -5.60
N GLN A 61 -9.07 9.61 -4.87
CA GLN A 61 -10.49 9.92 -5.07
C GLN A 61 -10.85 11.36 -4.67
N GLU A 62 -10.25 11.88 -3.59
CA GLU A 62 -10.59 13.19 -3.02
C GLU A 62 -9.87 14.34 -3.72
N GLN A 63 -8.63 14.13 -4.18
CA GLN A 63 -7.75 15.20 -4.67
C GLN A 63 -7.19 14.98 -6.08
N GLY A 64 -7.41 13.80 -6.69
CA GLY A 64 -6.87 13.43 -8.00
C GLY A 64 -5.75 12.39 -7.91
N GLN A 65 -5.72 11.47 -8.88
CA GLN A 65 -4.84 10.30 -8.92
C GLN A 65 -3.35 10.65 -8.92
N PHE A 66 -2.89 11.51 -9.82
CA PHE A 66 -1.50 11.93 -9.96
C PHE A 66 -1.08 12.95 -8.90
N THR A 67 -2.03 13.78 -8.45
CA THR A 67 -1.82 14.67 -7.28
C THR A 67 -1.54 13.84 -6.02
N ALA A 68 -2.36 12.85 -5.71
CA ALA A 68 -2.09 11.89 -4.63
C ALA A 68 -0.82 11.06 -4.91
N GLY A 69 -0.59 10.66 -6.17
CA GLY A 69 0.62 9.93 -6.54
C GLY A 69 1.89 10.65 -6.12
N SER A 70 1.93 11.98 -6.26
CA SER A 70 3.07 12.82 -5.87
C SER A 70 3.29 12.87 -4.35
N GLU A 71 2.21 12.87 -3.57
CA GLU A 71 2.27 12.87 -2.10
C GLU A 71 2.86 11.55 -1.57
N PHE A 72 2.39 10.42 -2.12
CA PHE A 72 2.78 9.09 -1.71
C PHE A 72 4.08 8.58 -2.38
N ALA A 73 4.60 9.29 -3.39
CA ALA A 73 5.84 8.94 -4.06
C ALA A 73 7.07 9.23 -3.19
N ALA A 74 8.03 8.30 -3.22
CA ALA A 74 9.37 8.52 -2.74
C ALA A 74 10.16 9.38 -3.72
N ALA A 75 11.24 10.01 -3.25
CA ALA A 75 12.18 10.68 -4.14
C ALA A 75 12.79 9.65 -5.11
N GLY A 76 12.77 9.97 -6.41
CA GLY A 76 13.26 9.06 -7.46
C GLY A 76 12.32 7.90 -7.79
N ALA A 77 11.06 7.94 -7.36
CA ALA A 77 10.09 6.90 -7.68
C ALA A 77 9.94 6.73 -9.20
N ILE A 78 9.83 5.48 -9.64
CA ILE A 78 9.74 5.10 -11.05
C ILE A 78 8.30 4.69 -11.38
N PHE A 79 7.72 5.32 -12.39
CA PHE A 79 6.42 4.92 -12.94
C PHE A 79 6.66 4.11 -14.21
N HIS A 80 6.21 2.86 -14.25
CA HIS A 80 6.43 1.98 -15.39
C HIS A 80 5.32 2.12 -16.43
N THR A 81 5.55 3.05 -17.37
CA THR A 81 4.66 3.32 -18.50
C THR A 81 4.69 2.19 -19.53
N ARG A 82 3.89 2.32 -20.60
CA ARG A 82 4.00 1.43 -21.75
C ARG A 82 5.37 1.47 -22.46
N ASN A 83 6.13 2.56 -22.30
CA ASN A 83 7.40 2.76 -22.99
C ASN A 83 8.62 2.50 -22.09
N GLY A 84 8.40 1.94 -20.89
CA GLY A 84 9.44 1.69 -19.89
C GLY A 84 9.26 2.50 -18.61
N GLY A 85 10.18 2.25 -17.67
CA GLY A 85 10.26 2.94 -16.38
C GLY A 85 10.78 4.36 -16.54
N VAL A 86 10.03 5.35 -16.06
CA VAL A 86 10.43 6.76 -16.07
C VAL A 86 10.36 7.35 -14.66
N PRO A 87 11.24 8.31 -14.29
CA PRO A 87 11.11 9.02 -13.03
C PRO A 87 9.77 9.76 -12.95
N PHE A 88 8.95 9.42 -11.96
CA PHE A 88 7.58 9.96 -11.85
C PHE A 88 7.56 11.48 -11.72
N ALA A 89 8.52 12.05 -10.99
CA ALA A 89 8.67 13.50 -10.86
C ALA A 89 8.87 14.23 -12.20
N THR A 90 9.39 13.56 -13.23
CA THR A 90 9.55 14.13 -14.58
C THR A 90 8.29 13.97 -15.43
N LEU A 91 7.48 12.95 -15.14
CA LEU A 91 6.26 12.63 -15.86
C LEU A 91 5.06 13.45 -15.36
N VAL A 92 4.91 13.58 -14.04
CA VAL A 92 3.71 14.12 -13.40
C VAL A 92 3.27 15.51 -13.86
N PRO A 93 4.15 16.47 -14.22
CA PRO A 93 3.71 17.79 -14.70
C PRO A 93 2.96 17.75 -16.04
N ALA A 94 3.10 16.65 -16.80
CA ALA A 94 2.43 16.45 -18.08
C ALA A 94 1.15 15.59 -17.96
N LEU A 95 0.80 15.12 -16.75
CA LEU A 95 -0.37 14.29 -16.52
C LEU A 95 -1.51 15.13 -15.97
N GLU A 96 -2.72 14.85 -16.42
CA GLU A 96 -3.97 15.43 -15.91
C GLU A 96 -4.69 14.40 -15.05
N ASP A 97 -5.22 14.84 -13.91
CA ASP A 97 -6.01 13.96 -13.06
C ASP A 97 -7.32 13.55 -13.75
N PRO A 98 -7.60 12.24 -13.89
CA PRO A 98 -8.87 11.79 -14.46
C PRO A 98 -10.03 12.19 -13.54
N ALA A 99 -11.22 12.39 -14.12
CA ALA A 99 -12.43 12.75 -13.36
C ALA A 99 -12.85 11.67 -12.34
N THR A 100 -12.45 10.43 -12.58
CA THR A 100 -12.61 9.31 -11.64
C THR A 100 -11.24 8.67 -11.45
N ALA A 101 -10.87 8.42 -10.20
CA ALA A 101 -9.62 7.74 -9.89
C ALA A 101 -9.74 6.23 -10.15
N THR A 102 -8.62 5.61 -10.49
CA THR A 102 -8.52 4.14 -10.56
C THR A 102 -8.86 3.53 -9.19
N GLU A 103 -9.70 2.51 -9.18
CA GLU A 103 -10.00 1.73 -7.99
C GLU A 103 -8.92 0.66 -7.80
N TRP A 104 -8.23 0.69 -6.66
CA TRP A 104 -7.17 -0.27 -6.31
C TRP A 104 -7.66 -1.27 -5.26
N GLY A 105 -7.38 -2.54 -5.50
CA GLY A 105 -7.73 -3.65 -4.62
C GLY A 105 -6.50 -4.51 -4.31
N PRO A 106 -5.72 -4.17 -3.27
CA PRO A 106 -4.57 -4.97 -2.86
C PRO A 106 -5.03 -6.38 -2.45
N ARG A 107 -4.28 -7.40 -2.90
CA ARG A 107 -4.54 -8.81 -2.56
C ARG A 107 -3.39 -9.44 -1.80
N THR A 108 -2.17 -8.98 -2.06
CA THR A 108 -0.95 -9.48 -1.43
C THR A 108 -0.11 -8.30 -0.96
N VAL A 109 0.42 -8.42 0.26
CA VAL A 109 1.46 -7.55 0.81
C VAL A 109 2.66 -8.43 1.13
N LEU A 110 3.77 -8.21 0.44
CA LEU A 110 5.06 -8.85 0.70
C LEU A 110 5.99 -7.87 1.41
N MET A 111 6.63 -8.27 2.50
CA MET A 111 7.54 -7.41 3.27
C MET A 111 8.86 -8.12 3.61
N SER A 112 9.95 -7.36 3.63
CA SER A 112 11.19 -7.78 4.32
C SER A 112 10.92 -7.94 5.82
N CYS A 113 11.75 -8.71 6.53
CA CYS A 113 11.62 -8.89 7.97
C CYS A 113 11.67 -7.54 8.72
N ASP A 114 12.62 -6.68 8.32
CA ASP A 114 12.80 -5.34 8.90
C ASP A 114 11.75 -4.32 8.45
N GLY A 115 10.83 -4.69 7.54
CA GLY A 115 9.81 -3.82 6.97
C GLY A 115 10.35 -2.62 6.19
N SER A 116 11.65 -2.58 5.85
CA SER A 116 12.24 -1.47 5.11
C SER A 116 11.74 -1.40 3.67
N VAL A 117 11.44 -2.56 3.07
CA VAL A 117 10.92 -2.70 1.71
C VAL A 117 9.69 -3.58 1.74
N ALA A 118 8.71 -3.21 0.93
CA ALA A 118 7.52 -4.02 0.71
C ALA A 118 7.05 -3.94 -0.75
N LEU A 119 6.26 -4.92 -1.18
CA LEU A 119 5.53 -4.88 -2.45
C LEU A 119 4.07 -5.18 -2.19
N THR A 120 3.20 -4.47 -2.87
CA THR A 120 1.78 -4.81 -2.99
C THR A 120 1.49 -5.31 -4.39
N GLN A 121 0.65 -6.35 -4.47
CA GLN A 121 0.10 -6.86 -5.72
C GLN A 121 -1.41 -6.96 -5.56
N GLY A 122 -2.14 -6.63 -6.61
CA GLY A 122 -3.58 -6.73 -6.57
C GLY A 122 -4.24 -6.46 -7.90
N ARG A 123 -5.54 -6.16 -7.80
CA ARG A 123 -6.38 -5.80 -8.94
C ARG A 123 -6.61 -4.31 -8.97
N PHE A 124 -6.81 -3.78 -10.16
CA PHE A 124 -7.37 -2.45 -10.32
C PHE A 124 -8.56 -2.47 -11.27
N LYS A 125 -9.39 -1.45 -11.17
CA LYS A 125 -10.40 -1.08 -12.17
C LYS A 125 -10.20 0.39 -12.54
N ASP A 126 -9.93 0.65 -13.81
CA ASP A 126 -9.70 2.01 -14.28
C ASP A 126 -11.01 2.76 -14.57
N PRO A 127 -10.95 4.06 -14.90
CA PRO A 127 -12.15 4.88 -15.15
C PRO A 127 -12.99 4.44 -16.34
N ASP A 128 -12.41 3.71 -17.29
CA ASP A 128 -13.12 3.13 -18.44
C ASP A 128 -13.82 1.81 -18.07
N GLY A 129 -13.64 1.33 -16.84
CA GLY A 129 -14.19 0.07 -16.34
C GLY A 129 -13.35 -1.16 -16.66
N PHE A 130 -12.18 -1.00 -17.30
CA PHE A 130 -11.27 -2.11 -17.55
C PHE A 130 -10.58 -2.53 -16.27
N VAL A 131 -10.37 -3.83 -16.13
CA VAL A 131 -9.70 -4.41 -14.97
C VAL A 131 -8.31 -4.92 -15.35
N GLY A 132 -7.42 -4.94 -14.36
CA GLY A 132 -6.06 -5.43 -14.56
C GLY A 132 -5.34 -5.77 -13.27
N ASN A 133 -4.08 -6.16 -13.40
CA ASN A 133 -3.18 -6.40 -12.29
C ASN A 133 -2.26 -5.20 -12.07
N TYR A 134 -1.75 -5.07 -10.86
CA TYR A 134 -0.73 -4.09 -10.53
C TYR A 134 0.29 -4.66 -9.56
N VAL A 135 1.48 -4.05 -9.57
CA VAL A 135 2.49 -4.21 -8.52
C VAL A 135 3.04 -2.83 -8.14
N THR A 136 3.04 -2.52 -6.85
CA THR A 136 3.65 -1.30 -6.31
C THR A 136 4.73 -1.68 -5.30
N ALA A 137 5.94 -1.17 -5.47
CA ALA A 137 7.03 -1.36 -4.50
C ALA A 137 7.12 -0.14 -3.57
N TRP A 138 7.27 -0.40 -2.28
CA TRP A 138 7.24 0.58 -1.21
C TRP A 138 8.54 0.57 -0.43
N SER A 139 8.94 1.75 0.03
CA SER A 139 10.05 1.93 0.96
C SER A 139 9.55 2.63 2.21
N ARG A 140 9.98 2.14 3.37
CA ARG A 140 9.70 2.78 4.65
C ARG A 140 10.64 3.97 4.84
N GLN A 141 10.05 5.13 5.09
CA GLN A 141 10.75 6.37 5.33
C GLN A 141 11.24 6.45 6.77
N SER A 142 12.10 7.44 7.07
CA SER A 142 12.64 7.64 8.42
C SER A 142 11.59 8.01 9.47
N ASP A 143 10.46 8.59 9.04
CA ASP A 143 9.28 8.87 9.87
C ASP A 143 8.33 7.66 10.03
N LEU A 144 8.77 6.49 9.55
CA LEU A 144 8.06 5.21 9.58
C LEU A 144 6.86 5.11 8.65
N THR A 145 6.57 6.13 7.83
CA THR A 145 5.57 6.07 6.76
C THR A 145 6.09 5.28 5.56
N TYR A 146 5.20 4.79 4.70
CA TYR A 146 5.60 4.16 3.44
C TYR A 146 5.35 5.11 2.28
N LYS A 147 6.32 5.15 1.37
CA LYS A 147 6.20 5.83 0.08
C LYS A 147 6.53 4.86 -1.04
N TRP A 148 5.79 4.94 -2.14
CA TRP A 148 6.02 4.06 -3.28
C TRP A 148 7.28 4.51 -4.04
N THR A 149 8.05 3.54 -4.51
CA THR A 149 9.34 3.70 -5.20
C THR A 149 9.27 3.20 -6.64
N TYR A 150 8.32 2.31 -6.93
CA TYR A 150 8.05 1.81 -8.26
C TYR A 150 6.58 1.44 -8.34
N ASP A 151 5.93 1.78 -9.44
CA ASP A 151 4.54 1.42 -9.71
C ASP A 151 4.37 0.93 -11.14
N VAL A 152 3.65 -0.18 -11.30
CA VAL A 152 3.28 -0.73 -12.60
C VAL A 152 1.88 -1.31 -12.57
N ALA A 153 1.15 -1.07 -13.64
CA ALA A 153 -0.14 -1.67 -13.90
C ALA A 153 -0.26 -2.09 -15.37
N GLY A 154 -1.12 -3.08 -15.61
CA GLY A 154 -1.50 -3.54 -16.94
C GLY A 154 -2.92 -4.11 -16.93
N ARG A 155 -3.72 -3.71 -17.92
CA ARG A 155 -5.07 -4.25 -18.16
C ARG A 155 -4.97 -5.74 -18.48
N ASP A 156 -5.95 -6.52 -18.06
CA ASP A 156 -6.08 -7.91 -18.51
C ASP A 156 -6.24 -7.96 -20.03
N ASN A 157 -5.61 -8.97 -20.63
CA ASN A 157 -5.79 -9.27 -22.04
C ASN A 157 -5.93 -10.79 -22.21
N PRO A 158 -7.11 -11.32 -22.57
CA PRO A 158 -8.37 -10.59 -22.79
C PRO A 158 -8.99 -10.07 -21.49
N GLN A 159 -9.87 -9.06 -21.60
CA GLN A 159 -10.68 -8.61 -20.47
C GLN A 159 -11.67 -9.71 -20.04
N PRO A 160 -11.90 -9.88 -18.72
CA PRO A 160 -12.90 -10.81 -18.24
C PRO A 160 -14.30 -10.40 -18.69
N PRO A 161 -15.25 -11.35 -18.79
CA PRO A 161 -16.63 -11.02 -19.11
C PRO A 161 -17.21 -10.02 -18.10
N PRO A 162 -18.12 -9.12 -18.51
CA PRO A 162 -18.80 -8.20 -17.60
C PRO A 162 -19.41 -8.97 -16.43
N ARG A 163 -19.31 -8.41 -15.22
CA ARG A 163 -19.99 -8.99 -14.06
C ARG A 163 -21.50 -8.97 -14.32
N THR A 164 -22.17 -10.05 -13.92
CA THR A 164 -23.64 -10.12 -13.94
C THR A 164 -24.19 -9.00 -13.05
N GLU A 165 -25.09 -8.19 -13.60
CA GLU A 165 -25.87 -7.25 -12.80
C GLU A 165 -26.81 -8.07 -11.91
N PHE A 166 -26.74 -7.82 -10.60
CA PHE A 166 -27.62 -8.47 -9.63
C PHE A 166 -28.95 -7.70 -9.58
N GLU A 167 -30.07 -8.41 -9.55
CA GLU A 167 -31.40 -7.82 -9.45
C GLU A 167 -31.77 -7.53 -7.99
N ASP A 168 -32.71 -6.60 -7.78
CA ASP A 168 -33.28 -6.34 -6.46
C ASP A 168 -33.95 -7.61 -5.93
N GLY A 169 -33.31 -8.25 -4.94
CA GLY A 169 -33.73 -9.54 -4.37
C GLY A 169 -32.62 -10.60 -4.35
N ASP A 170 -31.52 -10.36 -5.07
CA ASP A 170 -30.39 -11.27 -5.09
C ASP A 170 -29.60 -11.23 -3.76
N ILE A 171 -29.35 -12.41 -3.19
CA ILE A 171 -28.44 -12.55 -2.05
C ILE A 171 -27.01 -12.59 -2.56
N VAL A 172 -26.36 -11.42 -2.61
CA VAL A 172 -24.95 -11.31 -2.93
C VAL A 172 -24.12 -11.56 -1.67
N VAL A 173 -23.49 -12.74 -1.59
CA VAL A 173 -22.46 -13.00 -0.58
C VAL A 173 -21.16 -12.37 -1.06
N THR A 174 -20.87 -11.17 -0.58
CA THR A 174 -19.53 -10.60 -0.76
C THR A 174 -18.57 -11.34 0.16
N ALA A 175 -17.66 -12.12 -0.43
CA ALA A 175 -16.48 -12.54 0.33
C ALA A 175 -15.68 -11.28 0.68
N ILE A 176 -15.26 -11.17 1.93
CA ILE A 176 -14.24 -10.18 2.28
C ILE A 176 -12.97 -10.67 1.60
N ASP A 177 -12.51 -9.96 0.57
CA ASP A 177 -11.21 -10.22 -0.05
C ASP A 177 -10.13 -10.02 1.03
N SER A 178 -9.67 -11.11 1.63
CA SER A 178 -8.62 -11.08 2.63
C SER A 178 -7.30 -10.72 1.94
N VAL A 179 -6.65 -9.65 2.40
CA VAL A 179 -5.30 -9.32 1.94
C VAL A 179 -4.30 -10.30 2.58
N GLN A 180 -3.56 -11.03 1.75
CA GLN A 180 -2.53 -11.94 2.20
C GLN A 180 -1.28 -11.15 2.64
N GLY A 181 -0.89 -11.28 3.91
CA GLY A 181 0.36 -10.74 4.43
C GLY A 181 1.47 -11.77 4.42
N LEU A 182 2.52 -11.51 3.65
CA LEU A 182 3.75 -12.31 3.57
C LEU A 182 4.90 -11.51 4.17
N VAL A 183 5.54 -12.05 5.21
CA VAL A 183 6.67 -11.41 5.89
C VAL A 183 7.86 -12.37 5.87
N ALA A 184 9.02 -11.86 5.46
CA ALA A 184 10.24 -12.66 5.44
C ALA A 184 10.66 -13.12 6.85
N THR A 185 11.25 -14.31 6.92
CA THR A 185 11.82 -14.83 8.16
C THR A 185 13.03 -14.01 8.55
N CYS A 186 13.03 -13.46 9.76
CA CYS A 186 14.14 -12.68 10.29
C CYS A 186 15.39 -13.56 10.49
N PRO A 187 16.55 -13.17 9.93
CA PRO A 187 17.82 -13.82 10.22
C PRO A 187 18.12 -13.75 11.72
N SER A 188 18.76 -14.79 12.23
CA SER A 188 19.22 -14.87 13.62
C SER A 188 20.50 -15.71 13.67
N GLU A 189 21.13 -15.83 14.83
CA GLU A 189 22.31 -16.71 15.00
C GLU A 189 22.05 -18.16 14.54
N ARG A 190 20.78 -18.60 14.54
CA ARG A 190 20.37 -19.95 14.10
C ARG A 190 19.86 -20.01 12.67
N ILE A 191 19.58 -18.86 12.05
CA ILE A 191 18.99 -18.74 10.73
C ILE A 191 19.86 -17.78 9.92
N VAL A 192 20.80 -18.34 9.17
CA VAL A 192 21.65 -17.60 8.25
C VAL A 192 20.93 -17.48 6.92
N LEU A 193 20.91 -16.28 6.34
CA LEU A 193 20.39 -16.06 5.01
C LEU A 193 21.30 -16.76 3.98
N PRO A 194 20.83 -17.82 3.29
CA PRO A 194 21.64 -18.46 2.26
C PRO A 194 21.79 -17.51 1.07
N PRO A 195 22.87 -17.66 0.27
CA PRO A 195 22.92 -17.00 -1.02
C PRO A 195 21.70 -17.41 -1.84
N ALA A 196 21.21 -16.45 -2.61
CA ALA A 196 20.26 -16.69 -3.67
C ALA A 196 20.67 -17.85 -4.59
N PRO A 197 19.75 -18.73 -5.02
CA PRO A 197 20.01 -19.63 -6.14
C PRO A 197 20.42 -18.81 -7.39
N GLU A 198 21.43 -19.26 -8.13
CA GLU A 198 21.91 -18.56 -9.34
C GLU A 198 20.86 -18.56 -10.46
N ASP A 199 19.99 -19.57 -10.48
CA ASP A 199 18.86 -19.75 -11.38
C ASP A 199 17.58 -19.03 -10.92
N SER A 200 17.63 -18.31 -9.80
CA SER A 200 16.52 -17.49 -9.32
C SER A 200 16.10 -16.48 -10.39
N PRO A 201 14.81 -16.34 -10.71
CA PRO A 201 14.33 -15.33 -11.64
C PRO A 201 14.82 -13.92 -11.30
N VAL A 202 14.95 -13.58 -10.00
CA VAL A 202 15.53 -12.31 -9.54
C VAL A 202 17.04 -12.24 -9.83
N ALA A 203 17.79 -13.31 -9.55
CA ALA A 203 19.25 -13.37 -9.77
C ALA A 203 19.65 -13.37 -11.25
N LEU A 204 18.81 -13.91 -12.12
CA LEU A 204 19.00 -13.93 -13.57
C LEU A 204 18.83 -12.55 -14.24
N GLY A 205 18.39 -11.52 -13.48
CA GLY A 205 18.00 -10.21 -14.02
C GLY A 205 19.10 -9.14 -14.06
N GLY A 206 18.98 -8.22 -15.04
CA GLY A 206 19.89 -7.09 -15.31
C GLY A 206 19.75 -5.85 -14.39
N GLU A 207 19.71 -4.64 -14.97
CA GLU A 207 20.01 -3.36 -14.29
C GLU A 207 19.04 -2.87 -13.17
N ASN A 208 18.00 -3.61 -12.80
CA ASN A 208 16.93 -3.14 -11.91
C ASN A 208 16.65 -4.03 -10.70
N VAL A 209 17.64 -4.79 -10.24
CA VAL A 209 17.54 -5.58 -9.01
C VAL A 209 17.61 -4.68 -7.77
N LYS A 210 16.71 -4.90 -6.83
CA LYS A 210 16.61 -4.22 -5.54
C LYS A 210 16.56 -5.25 -4.42
N THR A 211 17.19 -4.93 -3.29
CA THR A 211 17.22 -5.79 -2.11
C THR A 211 16.93 -4.95 -0.86
N SER A 212 16.18 -5.50 0.09
CA SER A 212 15.95 -4.89 1.40
C SER A 212 17.25 -4.74 2.20
N ARG A 213 17.24 -3.88 3.22
CA ARG A 213 18.44 -3.60 4.01
C ARG A 213 18.92 -4.82 4.80
N ASP A 214 17.98 -5.59 5.34
CA ASP A 214 18.24 -6.87 6.02
C ASP A 214 18.54 -8.04 5.06
N GLY A 215 18.51 -7.79 3.74
CA GLY A 215 18.76 -8.80 2.72
C GLY A 215 17.64 -9.83 2.54
N THR A 216 16.55 -9.78 3.31
CA THR A 216 15.53 -10.86 3.35
C THR A 216 14.50 -10.82 2.23
N LEU A 217 14.42 -9.70 1.51
CA LEU A 217 13.54 -9.53 0.36
C LEU A 217 14.36 -8.97 -0.80
N ARG A 218 14.15 -9.54 -1.98
CA ARG A 218 14.73 -9.06 -3.23
C ARG A 218 13.69 -9.06 -4.32
N TRP A 219 13.77 -8.09 -5.21
CA TRP A 219 12.85 -7.98 -6.31
C TRP A 219 13.51 -7.26 -7.47
N ARG A 220 12.91 -7.39 -8.65
CA ARG A 220 13.32 -6.65 -9.82
C ARG A 220 12.14 -6.39 -10.72
N TRP A 221 12.36 -5.47 -11.64
CA TRP A 221 11.45 -5.23 -12.74
C TRP A 221 12.23 -5.16 -14.06
N GLU A 222 11.55 -5.48 -15.15
CA GLU A 222 12.07 -5.42 -16.51
C GLU A 222 11.03 -4.82 -17.43
N HIS A 223 11.49 -4.04 -18.41
CA HIS A 223 10.73 -3.74 -19.61
C HIS A 223 11.19 -4.69 -20.71
N ARG A 224 10.29 -5.55 -21.19
CA ARG A 224 10.53 -6.58 -22.19
C ARG A 224 9.83 -6.18 -23.48
N GLY A 225 10.59 -6.05 -24.57
CA GLY A 225 10.01 -5.61 -25.85
C GLY A 225 9.30 -4.25 -25.72
N ALA A 226 8.26 -4.01 -26.54
CA ALA A 226 7.59 -2.71 -26.63
C ALA A 226 6.43 -2.51 -25.63
N ASN A 227 5.92 -3.58 -25.02
CA ASN A 227 4.64 -3.60 -24.31
C ASN A 227 4.58 -4.67 -23.20
N ASP A 228 5.65 -5.44 -22.99
CA ASP A 228 5.70 -6.46 -21.95
C ASP A 228 6.50 -5.90 -20.76
N LYS A 229 5.92 -5.99 -19.57
CA LYS A 229 6.55 -5.57 -18.32
C LYS A 229 6.57 -6.77 -17.42
N TYR A 230 7.65 -6.94 -16.68
CA TYR A 230 7.77 -8.06 -15.76
C TYR A 230 8.25 -7.60 -14.41
N VAL A 231 7.65 -8.14 -13.35
CA VAL A 231 8.08 -7.93 -11.97
C VAL A 231 8.17 -9.29 -11.29
N VAL A 232 9.27 -9.51 -10.58
CA VAL A 232 9.42 -10.69 -9.73
C VAL A 232 10.01 -10.29 -8.39
N ALA A 233 9.47 -10.87 -7.32
CA ALA A 233 9.92 -10.67 -5.96
C ALA A 233 10.02 -11.99 -5.22
N GLU A 234 11.14 -12.15 -4.55
CA GLU A 234 11.45 -13.28 -3.70
C GLU A 234 11.74 -12.80 -2.28
N TYR A 235 11.40 -13.65 -1.33
CA TYR A 235 11.66 -13.41 0.07
C TYR A 235 12.17 -14.68 0.73
N PHE A 236 12.98 -14.49 1.76
CA PHE A 236 13.50 -15.58 2.55
C PHE A 236 12.44 -16.03 3.56
N TYR A 237 12.02 -17.29 3.46
CA TYR A 237 10.98 -17.85 4.31
C TYR A 237 11.36 -19.27 4.74
N ASN A 238 11.40 -19.50 6.05
CA ASN A 238 11.65 -20.81 6.67
C ASN A 238 12.89 -21.54 6.09
N GLY A 239 13.99 -20.82 5.90
CA GLY A 239 15.27 -21.42 5.46
C GLY A 239 15.45 -21.50 3.95
N ALA A 240 14.49 -21.05 3.14
CA ALA A 240 14.58 -21.06 1.69
C ALA A 240 14.17 -19.72 1.07
N TRP A 241 14.65 -19.46 -0.14
CA TRP A 241 14.15 -18.39 -0.99
C TRP A 241 12.85 -18.84 -1.67
N VAL A 242 11.82 -18.01 -1.60
CA VAL A 242 10.49 -18.30 -2.17
C VAL A 242 10.07 -17.16 -3.07
N THR A 243 9.62 -17.46 -4.28
CA THR A 243 8.96 -16.49 -5.18
C THR A 243 7.56 -16.21 -4.66
N ALA A 244 7.33 -14.95 -4.27
CA ALA A 244 6.04 -14.50 -3.72
C ALA A 244 5.21 -13.74 -4.75
N ILE A 245 5.86 -12.98 -5.62
CA ILE A 245 5.21 -12.24 -6.71
C ILE A 245 6.00 -12.55 -7.98
N GLU A 246 5.30 -12.95 -9.02
CA GLU A 246 5.82 -13.05 -10.38
C GLU A 246 4.68 -12.65 -11.32
N GLU A 247 4.82 -11.48 -11.94
CA GLU A 247 3.75 -10.85 -12.72
C GLU A 247 4.30 -10.37 -14.06
N SER A 248 3.61 -10.72 -15.13
CA SER A 248 3.83 -10.19 -16.47
C SER A 248 2.63 -9.34 -16.87
N PHE A 249 2.88 -8.19 -17.48
CA PHE A 249 1.85 -7.26 -17.94
C PHE A 249 1.94 -7.15 -19.46
N GLU A 250 1.06 -7.84 -20.17
CA GLU A 250 0.93 -7.66 -21.62
C GLU A 250 0.00 -6.46 -21.89
N SER A 251 0.54 -5.31 -22.30
CA SER A 251 -0.34 -4.23 -22.75
C SER A 251 -0.85 -4.50 -24.17
N SER A 252 -2.16 -4.66 -24.35
CA SER A 252 -2.78 -4.64 -25.67
C SER A 252 -2.51 -3.30 -26.36
N SER A 253 -2.26 -3.36 -27.67
CA SER A 253 -2.03 -2.21 -28.56
C SER A 253 -3.10 -1.14 -28.49
#